data_AF-V5H6F3-F1
#
_entry.id   AF-V5H6F3-F1
#
_cell.length_a   1.000
_cell.length_b   1.000
_cell.length_c   1.000
_cell.angle_alpha   90.00
_cell.angle_beta   90.00
_cell.angle_gamma   90.00
#
_symmetry.space_group_name_H-M   'P 1'
#
loop_
_entity.id
_entity.type
_entity.pdbx_description
1 polymer ?
#
loop_
_entity_poly.entity_id
_entity_poly.type
_entity_poly.pdbx_seq_one_letter_code
_entity_poly.pdbx_strand_id
1 'polypeptide(L)'
;MPRLDGLALLCIAVVICLVKSHETGRRFPEDLRWTNEIDENQLDAGRKVNVTLFYESMCPYSKEFITDQLYPTYELLRDYMVVVLVPFG
;
A
#
# COMPACT_ATOMS: atom_id res chain seq x y z
N MET A 1 18.55 -31.09 -34.01
CA MET A 1 19.43 -30.29 -33.13
C MET A 1 18.58 -29.27 -32.37
N PRO A 2 18.08 -29.60 -31.16
CA PRO A 2 17.25 -28.69 -30.36
C PRO A 2 18.09 -28.13 -29.21
N ARG A 3 18.79 -27.02 -29.45
CA ARG A 3 19.61 -26.35 -28.43
C ARG A 3 19.42 -24.83 -28.40
N LEU A 4 18.33 -24.33 -29.00
CA LEU A 4 17.98 -22.92 -29.03
C LEU A 4 16.74 -22.58 -28.18
N ASP A 5 15.88 -23.55 -27.88
CA ASP A 5 14.60 -23.31 -27.19
C ASP A 5 14.77 -23.03 -25.69
N GLY A 6 15.77 -23.63 -25.05
CA GLY A 6 16.02 -23.48 -23.61
C GLY A 6 16.47 -22.07 -23.22
N LEU A 7 17.25 -21.40 -24.08
CA LEU A 7 17.72 -20.04 -23.82
C LEU A 7 16.57 -19.04 -23.99
N ALA A 8 15.73 -19.22 -25.01
CA ALA A 8 14.55 -18.40 -25.24
C ALA A 8 13.56 -18.48 -24.06
N LEU A 9 13.30 -19.70 -23.56
CA LEU A 9 12.43 -19.90 -22.39
C LEU A 9 13.01 -19.27 -21.12
N LEU A 10 14.32 -19.35 -20.92
CA LEU A 10 14.99 -18.73 -19.78
C LEU A 10 14.93 -17.20 -19.86
N CYS A 11 15.14 -16.62 -21.05
CA CYS A 11 14.97 -15.18 -21.28
C CYS A 11 13.53 -14.72 -21.02
N ILE A 12 12.53 -15.46 -21.49
CA ILE A 12 11.11 -15.14 -21.25
C ILE A 12 10.80 -15.20 -19.74
N ALA A 13 11.26 -16.22 -19.04
CA ALA A 13 11.05 -16.35 -17.59
C ALA A 13 11.70 -15.20 -16.81
N VAL A 14 12.93 -14.80 -17.18
CA VAL A 14 13.63 -13.67 -16.55
C VAL A 14 12.90 -12.35 -16.81
N VAL A 15 12.43 -12.10 -18.02
CA VAL A 15 11.65 -10.89 -18.35
C VAL A 15 10.33 -10.86 -17.57
N ILE A 16 9.62 -11.99 -17.48
CA ILE A 16 8.38 -12.08 -16.69
C ILE A 16 8.65 -11.83 -15.19
N CYS A 17 9.73 -12.38 -14.64
CA CYS A 17 10.11 -12.16 -13.25
C CYS A 17 10.50 -10.70 -12.98
N LEU A 18 11.24 -10.05 -13.89
CA LEU A 18 11.63 -8.64 -13.76
C LEU A 18 10.42 -7.70 -13.89
N VAL A 19 9.49 -7.98 -14.80
CA VAL A 19 8.24 -7.22 -14.93
C VAL A 19 7.38 -7.36 -13.66
N LYS A 20 7.23 -8.58 -13.11
CA LYS A 20 6.53 -8.79 -11.84
C LYS A 20 7.23 -8.13 -10.65
N SER A 21 8.56 -8.10 -10.66
CA SER A 21 9.34 -7.44 -9.60
C SER A 21 9.16 -5.92 -9.62
N HIS A 22 8.88 -5.30 -10.77
CA HIS A 22 8.62 -3.86 -10.87
C HIS A 22 7.24 -3.47 -10.32
N GLU A 23 6.26 -4.37 -10.33
CA GLU A 23 4.92 -4.09 -9.82
C GLU A 23 4.82 -4.16 -8.29
N THR A 24 5.76 -4.84 -7.61
CA THR A 24 5.87 -4.88 -6.14
C THR A 24 6.43 -3.59 -5.52
N GLY A 25 6.76 -2.58 -6.33
CA GLY A 25 7.25 -1.28 -5.85
C GLY A 25 6.19 -0.23 -5.52
N ARG A 26 4.91 -0.49 -5.80
CA ARG A 26 3.81 0.46 -5.54
C ARG A 26 2.93 -0.02 -4.39
N ARG A 27 3.55 -0.20 -3.22
CA ARG A 27 2.82 -0.40 -1.97
C ARG A 27 2.66 0.99 -1.33
N PHE A 28 1.41 1.42 -1.26
CA PHE A 28 0.91 2.72 -0.78
C PHE A 28 0.75 3.83 -1.84
N PRO A 29 -0.49 4.27 -2.10
CA PRO A 29 -0.76 5.41 -2.97
C PRO A 29 -0.24 6.73 -2.33
N GLU A 30 0.29 7.64 -3.17
CA GLU A 30 0.80 8.96 -2.76
C GLU A 30 -0.31 9.96 -2.38
N ASP A 31 -1.57 9.55 -2.49
CA ASP A 31 -2.76 10.35 -2.20
C ASP A 31 -2.95 10.65 -0.70
N LEU A 32 -2.24 9.94 0.19
CA LEU A 32 -2.22 10.20 1.62
C LEU A 32 -1.63 11.58 2.00
N ARG A 33 -1.00 12.30 1.06
CA ARG A 33 -0.42 13.64 1.29
C ARG A 33 -1.49 14.75 1.37
N TRP A 34 -2.76 14.47 1.05
CA TRP A 34 -3.79 15.49 0.82
C TRP A 34 -4.80 15.73 1.97
N THR A 35 -4.47 15.43 3.23
CA THR A 35 -5.43 15.64 4.35
C THR A 35 -5.08 16.78 5.30
N ASN A 36 -4.07 17.60 4.99
CA ASN A 36 -3.67 18.72 5.85
C ASN A 36 -4.51 19.99 5.65
N GLU A 37 -5.52 19.95 4.77
CA GLU A 37 -6.53 21.01 4.64
C GLU A 37 -7.86 20.43 5.11
N ILE A 38 -8.16 20.59 6.40
CA ILE A 38 -9.50 20.35 6.92
C ILE A 38 -10.35 21.55 6.53
N ASP A 39 -11.07 21.43 5.42
CA ASP A 39 -12.12 22.38 5.06
C ASP A 39 -13.32 22.16 6.00
N GLU A 40 -13.50 23.08 6.95
CA GLU A 40 -14.53 22.96 7.99
C GLU A 40 -15.97 23.04 7.47
N ASN A 41 -16.18 23.36 6.18
CA ASN A 41 -17.51 23.62 5.63
C ASN A 41 -18.18 22.42 4.93
N GLN A 42 -17.58 21.22 4.95
CA GLN A 42 -18.21 20.02 4.38
C GLN A 42 -18.99 19.21 5.42
N LEU A 43 -19.99 19.84 6.03
CA LEU A 43 -20.88 19.20 7.00
C LEU A 43 -21.93 18.25 6.39
N ASP A 44 -21.93 18.05 5.05
CA ASP A 44 -22.84 17.14 4.34
C ASP A 44 -22.16 15.84 3.84
N ALA A 45 -20.94 15.54 4.33
CA ALA A 45 -20.18 14.29 4.09
C ALA A 45 -20.01 13.45 5.37
N GLY A 46 -21.12 13.16 6.05
CA GLY A 46 -21.27 12.38 7.29
C GLY A 46 -20.05 11.59 7.81
N ARG A 47 -19.19 12.28 8.56
CA ARG A 47 -18.26 11.80 9.61
C ARG A 47 -17.41 10.57 9.26
N LYS A 48 -16.47 10.71 8.31
CA LYS A 48 -15.37 9.74 8.21
C LYS A 48 -14.53 9.74 9.51
N VAL A 49 -14.09 8.57 9.94
CA VAL A 49 -13.20 8.43 11.10
C VAL A 49 -11.76 8.71 10.68
N ASN A 50 -11.14 9.71 11.29
CA ASN A 50 -9.73 10.03 11.07
C ASN A 50 -8.84 9.12 11.93
N VAL A 51 -7.93 8.40 11.29
CA VAL A 51 -6.96 7.50 11.92
C VAL A 51 -5.56 7.91 11.49
N THR A 52 -4.75 8.40 12.43
CA THR A 52 -3.33 8.67 12.19
C THR A 52 -2.50 7.61 12.90
N LEU A 53 -1.73 6.83 12.13
CA LEU A 53 -0.84 5.81 12.64
C LEU A 53 0.61 6.28 12.56
N PHE A 54 1.24 6.44 13.72
CA PHE A 54 2.69 6.56 13.83
C PHE A 54 3.28 5.16 13.92
N TYR A 55 4.18 4.81 13.00
CA TYR A 55 4.73 3.46 12.91
C TYR A 55 6.22 3.47 12.61
N GLU A 56 6.88 2.34 12.90
CA GLU A 56 8.28 2.12 12.57
C GLU A 56 8.44 0.99 11.56
N SER A 57 9.22 1.22 10.50
CA SER A 57 9.29 0.27 9.37
C SER A 57 9.97 -1.05 9.72
N MET A 58 10.85 -1.05 10.74
CA MET A 58 11.54 -2.25 11.21
C MET A 58 10.89 -2.89 12.44
N CYS A 59 9.93 -2.22 13.08
CA CYS A 59 9.23 -2.76 14.25
C CYS A 59 8.29 -3.91 13.84
N PRO A 60 8.42 -5.11 14.44
CA PRO A 60 7.55 -6.24 14.14
C PRO A 60 6.08 -5.95 14.47
N TYR A 61 5.79 -5.32 15.61
CA TYR A 61 4.42 -5.00 16.03
C TYR A 61 3.74 -3.95 15.14
N SER A 62 4.49 -2.97 14.62
CA SER A 62 3.96 -2.03 13.63
C SER A 62 3.54 -2.75 12.35
N LYS A 63 4.34 -3.73 11.89
CA LYS A 63 3.99 -4.55 10.71
C LYS A 63 2.75 -5.38 10.98
N GLU A 64 2.73 -6.11 12.09
CA GLU A 64 1.60 -6.96 12.50
C GLU A 64 0.30 -6.14 12.63
N PHE A 65 0.35 -4.96 13.25
CA PHE A 65 -0.81 -4.07 13.34
C PHE A 65 -1.31 -3.65 11.95
N ILE A 66 -0.40 -3.26 11.05
CA ILE A 66 -0.76 -2.85 9.69
C ILE A 66 -1.37 -4.03 8.93
N THR A 67 -0.77 -5.22 8.97
CA THR A 67 -1.20 -6.37 8.17
C THR A 67 -2.46 -7.03 8.71
N ASP A 68 -2.57 -7.17 10.03
CA ASP A 68 -3.56 -8.05 10.64
C ASP A 68 -4.77 -7.29 11.19
N GLN A 69 -4.64 -5.98 11.38
CA GLN A 69 -5.71 -5.15 11.96
C GLN A 69 -6.10 -3.99 11.04
N LEU A 70 -5.18 -3.10 10.70
CA LEU A 70 -5.51 -1.87 9.97
C LEU A 70 -5.91 -2.16 8.53
N TYR A 71 -5.10 -2.91 7.77
CA TYR A 71 -5.36 -3.21 6.37
C TYR A 71 -6.70 -3.95 6.13
N PRO A 72 -7.02 -5.05 6.84
CA PRO A 72 -8.31 -5.72 6.66
C PRO A 72 -9.49 -4.82 7.05
N THR A 73 -9.33 -3.97 8.06
CA THR A 73 -10.36 -3.00 8.45
C THR A 73 -10.55 -1.94 7.36
N TYR A 74 -9.45 -1.43 6.79
CA TYR A 74 -9.47 -0.43 5.73
C TYR A 74 -10.16 -0.95 4.47
N GLU A 75 -9.89 -2.19 4.05
CA GLU A 75 -10.56 -2.79 2.89
C GLU A 75 -12.08 -2.82 3.03
N LEU A 76 -12.61 -2.96 4.25
CA LEU A 76 -14.04 -2.98 4.53
C LEU A 76 -14.66 -1.58 4.71
N LEU A 77 -13.89 -0.62 5.24
CA LEU A 77 -14.43 0.66 5.74
C LEU A 77 -13.77 1.90 5.12
N ARG A 78 -12.94 1.77 4.07
CA ARG A 78 -12.22 2.89 3.42
C ARG A 78 -13.12 4.06 3.02
N ASP A 79 -14.37 3.81 2.66
CA ASP A 79 -15.32 4.88 2.29
C ASP A 79 -15.74 5.73 3.49
N TYR A 80 -15.59 5.19 4.71
CA TYR A 80 -15.98 5.80 6.00
C TYR A 80 -14.79 6.19 6.88
N MET A 81 -13.54 6.08 6.40
CA MET A 81 -12.36 6.43 7.18
C MET A 81 -11.32 7.17 6.36
N VAL A 82 -10.52 7.98 7.04
CA VAL A 82 -9.35 8.65 6.50
C VAL A 82 -8.14 8.15 7.27
N VAL A 83 -7.19 7.52 6.58
CA VAL A 83 -5.99 6.95 7.20
C VAL A 83 -4.78 7.77 6.81
N VAL A 84 -4.00 8.19 7.80
CA VAL A 84 -2.71 8.88 7.62
C VAL A 84 -1.61 8.01 8.26
N LEU A 85 -0.57 7.69 7.50
CA LEU A 85 0.59 6.93 7.95
C LEU A 85 1.78 7.86 8.13
N VAL A 86 2.32 7.91 9.36
CA VAL A 86 3.47 8.73 9.71
C VAL A 86 4.63 7.81 10.10
N PRO A 87 5.70 7.71 9.28
CA PRO A 87 6.88 6.94 9.65
C PRO A 87 7.67 7.70 10.73
N PHE A 88 7.69 7.17 11.95
CA PHE A 88 8.35 7.80 13.10
C PHE A 88 9.83 7.38 13.25
N GLY A 89 10.17 6.14 12.85
CA GLY A 89 11.51 5.56 13.03
C GLY A 89 11.76 4.27 12.25
#